data_AF-U3ASU4-F1
#
_entry.id   AF-U3ASU4-F1
#
_cell.length_a   1.000
_cell.length_b   1.000
_cell.length_c   1.000
_cell.angle_alpha   90.00
_cell.angle_beta   90.00
_cell.angle_gamma   90.00
#
_symmetry.space_group_name_H-M   'P 1'
#
loop_
_entity.id
_entity.type
_entity.pdbx_description
1 polymer ?
#
loop_
_entity_poly.entity_id
_entity_poly.type
_entity_poly.pdbx_seq_one_letter_code
_entity_poly.pdbx_strand_id
1 'polypeptide(L)'
;MFKNKHVIIALLVAPLLSVIAYFGIDLALSEKPHAAQAGQSYKLASQSNCRYTSGLCDMKNGEFKVRFRSEKLTEDQLQLSLSTDYPIEGVKLSIVDDPDHQPLPIEMTKADSSHQQWYVTLNKPQSAASLLRVVIQSNGTLYYGETQTPFVKYETLFTEETEN
;
A
#
# COMPACT_ATOMS: atom_id res chain seq x y z
N MET A 1 -15.56 14.39 50.00
CA MET A 1 -14.41 14.19 49.09
C MET A 1 -14.59 15.17 47.92
N PHE A 2 -13.53 15.86 47.47
CA PHE A 2 -13.52 17.06 46.58
C PHE A 2 -13.91 18.42 47.21
N LYS A 3 -13.02 19.00 48.03
CA LYS A 3 -13.13 20.40 48.52
C LYS A 3 -12.08 21.36 47.92
N ASN A 4 -11.06 20.83 47.24
CA ASN A 4 -9.97 21.64 46.71
C ASN A 4 -10.34 22.23 45.35
N LYS A 5 -10.43 23.56 45.27
CA LYS A 5 -10.80 24.30 44.05
C LYS A 5 -9.89 23.98 42.87
N HIS A 6 -8.59 23.77 43.11
CA HIS A 6 -7.64 23.41 42.05
C HIS A 6 -7.95 22.05 41.42
N VAL A 7 -8.36 21.07 42.23
CA VAL A 7 -8.70 19.72 41.76
C VAL A 7 -9.99 19.74 40.93
N ILE A 8 -10.99 20.49 41.37
CA ILE A 8 -12.26 20.61 40.64
C ILE A 8 -12.04 21.31 39.29
N ILE A 9 -11.24 22.38 39.27
CA ILE A 9 -10.89 23.09 38.04
C ILE A 9 -10.10 22.19 37.10
N ALA A 10 -9.09 21.47 37.61
CA ALA A 10 -8.29 20.55 36.80
C ALA A 10 -9.16 19.44 36.16
N LEU A 11 -10.14 18.91 36.91
CA LEU A 11 -11.03 17.85 36.41
C LEU A 11 -11.92 18.30 35.25
N LEU A 12 -12.22 19.61 35.15
CA LEU A 12 -13.03 20.19 34.07
C LEU A 12 -12.17 20.69 32.91
N VAL A 13 -11.07 21.38 33.22
CA VAL A 13 -10.24 22.06 32.22
C VAL A 13 -9.35 21.07 31.45
N ALA A 14 -8.80 20.04 32.13
CA ALA A 14 -7.93 19.06 31.49
C ALA A 14 -8.60 18.29 30.35
N PRO A 15 -9.81 17.70 30.49
CA PRO A 15 -10.47 17.00 29.38
C PRO A 15 -10.88 17.96 28.26
N LEU A 16 -11.21 19.21 28.57
CA LEU A 16 -11.50 20.21 27.54
C LEU A 16 -10.25 20.54 26.72
N LEU A 17 -9.12 20.77 27.38
CA LEU A 17 -7.83 20.99 26.73
C LEU A 17 -7.36 19.77 25.93
N SER A 18 -7.62 18.54 26.39
CA SER A 18 -7.23 17.34 25.64
C SER A 18 -7.98 17.22 24.31
N VAL A 19 -9.27 17.57 24.28
CA VAL A 19 -10.05 17.58 23.03
C VAL A 19 -9.54 18.67 22.08
N ILE A 20 -9.30 19.88 22.60
CA ILE A 20 -8.74 20.99 21.81
C ILE A 20 -7.37 20.63 21.25
N ALA A 21 -6.50 20.01 22.06
CA ALA A 21 -5.18 19.59 21.63
C ALA A 21 -5.26 18.52 20.54
N TYR A 22 -6.17 17.55 20.66
CA TYR A 22 -6.36 16.51 19.64
C TYR A 22 -6.70 17.11 18.27
N PHE A 23 -7.72 17.98 18.20
CA PHE A 23 -8.10 18.63 16.95
C PHE A 23 -7.08 19.69 16.49
N GLY A 24 -6.44 20.39 17.44
CA GLY A 24 -5.44 21.41 17.14
C GLY A 24 -4.18 20.82 16.52
N ILE A 25 -3.73 19.66 17.00
CA ILE A 25 -2.61 18.92 16.41
C ILE A 25 -2.99 18.43 15.00
N ASP A 26 -4.21 17.91 14.83
CA ASP A 26 -4.68 17.43 13.54
C ASP A 26 -4.73 18.57 12.50
N LEU A 27 -5.24 19.75 12.87
CA LEU A 27 -5.25 20.95 12.00
C LEU A 27 -3.85 21.51 11.71
N ALA A 28 -2.94 21.45 12.68
CA ALA A 28 -1.60 22.02 12.55
C ALA A 28 -0.64 21.11 11.76
N LEU A 29 -0.82 19.79 11.84
CA LEU A 29 0.09 18.80 11.27
C LEU A 29 -0.49 17.99 10.11
N SER A 30 -1.81 18.02 9.87
CA SER A 30 -2.37 17.34 8.70
C SER A 30 -1.83 17.97 7.42
N GLU A 31 -1.14 17.14 6.64
CA GLU A 31 -0.71 17.49 5.30
C GLU A 31 -1.96 17.66 4.42
N LYS A 32 -2.06 18.81 3.74
CA LYS A 32 -3.23 19.08 2.90
C LYS A 32 -3.18 18.17 1.67
N PRO A 33 -4.32 17.62 1.22
CA PRO A 33 -4.36 16.88 -0.03
C PRO A 33 -3.99 17.85 -1.17
N HIS A 34 -2.87 17.56 -1.83
CA HIS A 34 -2.40 18.30 -2.99
C HIS A 34 -2.63 17.47 -4.25
N ALA A 35 -3.13 18.10 -5.31
CA ALA A 35 -3.19 17.47 -6.62
C ALA A 35 -1.76 17.13 -7.08
N ALA A 36 -1.61 15.96 -7.68
CA ALA A 36 -0.34 15.51 -8.21
C ALA A 36 0.13 16.43 -9.35
N GLN A 37 1.39 16.85 -9.29
CA GLN A 37 2.01 17.74 -10.27
C GLN A 37 2.95 16.94 -11.18
N ALA A 38 2.94 17.25 -12.48
CA ALA A 38 3.84 16.64 -13.44
C ALA A 38 5.31 16.90 -13.04
N GLY A 39 6.16 15.87 -13.18
CA GLY A 39 7.57 15.91 -12.80
C GLY A 39 7.86 15.69 -11.32
N GLN A 40 6.85 15.58 -10.46
CA GLN A 40 7.02 15.26 -9.03
C GLN A 40 6.85 13.75 -8.77
N SER A 41 7.22 13.32 -7.56
CA SER A 41 7.05 11.95 -7.09
C SER A 41 6.19 11.88 -5.82
N TYR A 42 5.30 10.88 -5.74
CA TYR A 42 4.36 10.72 -4.64
C TYR A 42 4.38 9.30 -4.10
N LYS A 43 4.36 9.18 -2.77
CA LYS A 43 4.37 7.87 -2.09
C LYS A 43 2.97 7.25 -2.06
N LEU A 44 2.85 6.01 -2.51
CA LEU A 44 1.67 5.17 -2.35
C LEU A 44 1.67 4.53 -0.96
N ALA A 45 0.55 4.65 -0.26
CA ALA A 45 0.32 4.02 1.03
C ALA A 45 -0.31 2.63 0.84
N SER A 46 0.44 1.59 1.22
CA SER A 46 -0.02 0.20 1.27
C SER A 46 -1.12 0.03 2.30
N GLN A 47 -2.26 -0.51 1.89
CA GLN A 47 -3.41 -0.76 2.76
C GLN A 47 -3.24 -2.06 3.57
N SER A 48 -4.16 -2.31 4.49
CA SER A 48 -4.07 -3.44 5.43
C SER A 48 -4.06 -4.81 4.74
N ASN A 49 -4.75 -4.97 3.62
CA ASN A 49 -4.81 -6.24 2.88
C ASN A 49 -3.45 -6.69 2.32
N CYS A 50 -2.48 -5.79 2.17
CA CYS A 50 -1.12 -6.14 1.76
C CYS A 50 -0.33 -6.92 2.83
N ARG A 51 -0.76 -6.87 4.11
CA ARG A 51 -0.05 -7.47 5.25
C ARG A 51 -0.47 -8.91 5.56
N TYR A 52 -1.48 -9.42 4.88
CA TYR A 52 -2.07 -10.75 5.13
C TYR A 52 -2.10 -11.57 3.85
N THR A 53 -2.30 -12.88 3.95
CA THR A 53 -2.41 -13.85 2.84
C THR A 53 -3.72 -13.71 2.05
N SER A 54 -4.00 -12.50 1.60
CA SER A 54 -5.27 -12.07 1.01
C SER A 54 -5.36 -12.30 -0.51
N GLY A 55 -4.27 -12.62 -1.19
CA GLY A 55 -4.19 -12.62 -2.65
C GLY A 55 -4.23 -11.22 -3.30
N LEU A 56 -4.40 -10.15 -2.51
CA LEU A 56 -4.66 -8.79 -2.97
C LEU A 56 -3.86 -7.75 -2.16
N CYS A 57 -3.33 -6.74 -2.83
CA CYS A 57 -2.73 -5.59 -2.15
C CYS A 57 -3.20 -4.29 -2.78
N ASP A 58 -3.91 -3.47 -1.99
CA ASP A 58 -4.32 -2.15 -2.40
C ASP A 58 -3.28 -1.12 -1.95
N MET A 59 -2.92 -0.21 -2.85
CA MET A 59 -2.07 0.94 -2.55
C MET A 59 -2.73 2.21 -3.08
N LYS A 60 -2.63 3.32 -2.32
CA LYS A 60 -3.25 4.58 -2.73
C LYS A 60 -2.44 5.81 -2.36
N ASN A 61 -2.61 6.87 -3.15
CA ASN A 61 -2.26 8.24 -2.80
C ASN A 61 -3.44 9.14 -3.20
N GLY A 62 -4.16 9.68 -2.21
CA GLY A 62 -5.42 10.39 -2.45
C GLY A 62 -6.42 9.52 -3.21
N GLU A 63 -6.88 10.02 -4.37
CA GLU A 63 -7.77 9.29 -5.29
C GLU A 63 -7.06 8.37 -6.28
N PHE A 64 -5.73 8.43 -6.36
CA PHE A 64 -4.97 7.50 -7.20
C PHE A 64 -4.85 6.15 -6.47
N LYS A 65 -5.59 5.15 -6.96
CA LYS A 65 -5.69 3.81 -6.35
C LYS A 65 -5.19 2.77 -7.34
N VAL A 66 -4.41 1.83 -6.82
CA VAL A 66 -3.92 0.68 -7.56
C VAL A 66 -4.12 -0.60 -6.75
N ARG A 67 -4.44 -1.68 -7.44
CA ARG A 67 -4.66 -2.98 -6.82
C ARG A 67 -3.79 -4.02 -7.49
N PHE A 68 -2.92 -4.64 -6.71
CA PHE A 68 -2.21 -5.85 -7.08
C PHE A 68 -3.04 -7.07 -6.76
N ARG A 69 -2.96 -8.08 -7.63
CA ARG A 69 -3.52 -9.40 -7.40
C ARG A 69 -2.48 -10.46 -7.73
N SER A 70 -2.37 -11.45 -6.84
CA SER A 70 -1.61 -12.67 -7.10
C SER A 70 -2.44 -13.59 -7.97
N GLU A 71 -2.05 -13.71 -9.23
CA GLU A 71 -2.78 -14.55 -10.19
C GLU A 71 -2.32 -16.01 -10.11
N LYS A 72 -1.01 -16.20 -9.90
CA LYS A 72 -0.42 -17.53 -9.76
C LYS A 72 0.87 -17.45 -8.95
N LEU A 73 1.02 -18.36 -7.98
CA LEU A 73 2.24 -18.55 -7.22
C LEU A 73 2.70 -20.00 -7.38
N THR A 74 3.90 -20.22 -7.90
CA THR A 74 4.52 -21.54 -8.07
C THR A 74 5.71 -21.72 -7.13
N GLU A 75 6.52 -22.75 -7.33
CA GLU A 75 7.74 -22.96 -6.56
C GLU A 75 8.78 -21.85 -6.79
N ASP A 76 8.88 -21.33 -8.01
CA ASP A 76 9.91 -20.36 -8.41
C ASP A 76 9.38 -19.03 -8.94
N GLN A 77 8.10 -18.96 -9.32
CA GLN A 77 7.53 -17.80 -10.00
C GLN A 77 6.30 -17.25 -9.30
N LEU A 78 6.14 -15.93 -9.41
CA LEU A 78 4.96 -15.18 -9.03
C LEU A 78 4.43 -14.42 -10.25
N GLN A 79 3.20 -14.70 -10.64
CA GLN A 79 2.46 -13.91 -11.62
C GLN A 79 1.61 -12.89 -10.88
N LEU A 80 1.88 -11.61 -11.11
CA LEU A 80 1.10 -10.50 -10.57
C LEU A 80 0.36 -9.79 -11.67
N SER A 81 -0.86 -9.38 -11.36
CA SER A 81 -1.57 -8.35 -12.10
C SER A 81 -1.66 -7.07 -11.29
N LEU A 82 -1.79 -5.95 -12.00
CA LEU A 82 -2.09 -4.64 -11.43
C LEU A 82 -3.26 -4.03 -12.20
N SER A 83 -4.23 -3.53 -11.44
CA SER A 83 -5.38 -2.79 -11.93
C SER A 83 -5.39 -1.37 -11.37
N THR A 84 -5.83 -0.41 -12.17
CA THR A 84 -5.93 1.00 -11.81
C THR A 84 -7.27 1.60 -12.22
N ASP A 85 -7.74 2.61 -11.47
CA ASP A 85 -8.99 3.31 -11.80
C ASP A 85 -8.86 4.20 -13.06
N TYR A 86 -7.63 4.64 -13.37
CA TYR A 86 -7.31 5.51 -14.51
C TYR A 86 -6.19 4.91 -15.37
N PRO A 87 -6.19 5.16 -16.70
CA PRO A 87 -5.09 4.76 -17.58
C PRO A 87 -3.74 5.29 -17.11
N ILE A 88 -2.71 4.45 -17.12
CA ILE A 88 -1.34 4.82 -16.72
C ILE A 88 -0.35 4.63 -17.88
N GLU A 89 0.83 5.25 -17.77
CA GLU A 89 1.84 5.25 -18.84
C GLU A 89 2.74 4.01 -18.77
N GLY A 90 3.10 3.58 -17.55
CA GLY A 90 3.97 2.43 -17.34
C GLY A 90 4.11 2.06 -15.87
N VAL A 91 4.52 0.82 -15.61
CA VAL A 91 4.79 0.30 -14.26
C VAL A 91 6.05 -0.53 -14.25
N LYS A 92 6.86 -0.34 -13.21
CA LYS A 92 8.04 -1.15 -12.94
C LYS A 92 7.99 -1.68 -11.51
N LEU A 93 8.42 -2.93 -11.34
CA LEU A 93 8.37 -3.66 -10.09
C LEU A 93 9.71 -4.33 -9.77
N SER A 94 10.06 -4.44 -8.49
CA SER A 94 11.12 -5.33 -8.04
C SER A 94 10.73 -6.04 -6.74
N ILE A 95 11.23 -7.26 -6.56
CA ILE A 95 11.16 -7.97 -5.28
C ILE A 95 12.53 -7.90 -4.64
N VAL A 96 12.59 -7.38 -3.42
CA VAL A 96 13.81 -7.23 -2.64
C VAL A 96 13.76 -8.24 -1.49
N ASP A 97 14.54 -9.30 -1.60
CA ASP A 97 14.64 -10.34 -0.56
C ASP A 97 15.69 -9.98 0.51
N ASP A 98 16.76 -9.31 0.10
CA ASP A 98 17.87 -8.85 0.95
C ASP A 98 17.97 -7.32 0.85
N PRO A 99 17.89 -6.56 1.96
CA PRO A 99 18.05 -5.11 1.96
C PRO A 99 19.36 -4.61 1.35
N ASP A 100 20.44 -5.39 1.43
CA ASP A 100 21.76 -5.05 0.90
C ASP A 100 21.87 -5.32 -0.60
N HIS A 101 20.91 -6.05 -1.18
CA HIS A 101 20.84 -6.33 -2.61
C HIS A 101 19.69 -5.57 -3.28
N GLN A 102 20.01 -4.76 -4.29
CA GLN A 102 19.00 -4.01 -5.05
C GLN A 102 18.83 -4.61 -6.45
N PRO A 103 17.85 -5.51 -6.65
CA PRO A 103 17.58 -6.08 -7.96
C PRO A 103 17.05 -5.03 -8.92
N LEU A 104 17.39 -5.21 -10.20
CA LEU A 104 16.89 -4.35 -11.27
C LEU A 104 15.36 -4.48 -11.39
N PRO A 105 14.64 -3.37 -11.57
CA PRO A 105 13.20 -3.40 -11.72
C PRO A 105 12.80 -3.97 -13.09
N ILE A 106 11.74 -4.79 -13.09
CA ILE A 106 11.13 -5.41 -14.25
C ILE A 106 9.93 -4.57 -14.68
N GLU A 107 9.80 -4.33 -15.97
CA GLU A 107 8.69 -3.59 -16.56
C GLU A 107 7.46 -4.49 -16.72
N MET A 108 6.29 -3.98 -16.31
CA MET A 108 5.03 -4.68 -16.53
C MET A 108 4.57 -4.54 -17.97
N THR A 109 3.84 -5.55 -18.46
CA THR A 109 3.24 -5.54 -19.79
C THR A 109 1.76 -5.18 -19.70
N LYS A 110 1.27 -4.35 -20.62
CA LYS A 110 -0.15 -4.01 -20.74
C LYS A 110 -0.96 -5.26 -21.11
N ALA A 111 -2.07 -5.48 -20.41
CA ALA A 111 -3.00 -6.55 -20.72
C ALA A 111 -3.86 -6.24 -21.96
N ASP A 112 -4.19 -4.96 -22.14
CA ASP A 112 -5.12 -4.50 -23.15
C ASP A 112 -4.85 -3.03 -23.55
N SER A 113 -5.73 -2.48 -24.38
CA SER A 113 -5.66 -1.09 -24.86
C SER A 113 -6.20 -0.04 -23.87
N SER A 114 -6.84 -0.44 -22.77
CA SER A 114 -7.35 0.48 -21.74
C SER A 114 -6.23 1.13 -20.93
N HIS A 115 -5.04 0.50 -20.91
CA HIS A 115 -3.91 0.87 -20.06
C HIS A 115 -4.23 0.90 -18.56
N GLN A 116 -5.30 0.21 -18.13
CA GLN A 116 -5.70 0.06 -16.74
C GLN A 116 -5.36 -1.31 -16.15
N GLN A 117 -4.94 -2.26 -16.99
CA GLN A 117 -4.63 -3.64 -16.61
C GLN A 117 -3.24 -4.01 -17.08
N TRP A 118 -2.44 -4.56 -16.17
CA TRP A 118 -1.02 -4.83 -16.37
C TRP A 118 -0.64 -6.17 -15.75
N TYR A 119 0.31 -6.89 -16.35
CA TYR A 119 0.80 -8.18 -15.86
C TYR A 119 2.33 -8.23 -15.83
N VAL A 120 2.86 -9.01 -14.90
CA VAL A 120 4.29 -9.35 -14.83
C VAL A 120 4.49 -10.75 -14.25
N THR A 121 5.59 -11.38 -14.66
CA THR A 121 6.13 -12.56 -13.98
C THR A 121 7.41 -12.16 -13.26
N LEU A 122 7.45 -12.41 -11.96
CA LEU A 122 8.58 -12.16 -11.07
C LEU A 122 9.08 -13.49 -10.50
N ASN A 123 10.29 -13.48 -9.98
CA ASN A 123 10.74 -14.57 -9.11
C ASN A 123 9.86 -14.59 -7.85
N LYS A 124 9.60 -15.79 -7.32
CA LYS A 124 8.90 -15.93 -6.05
C LYS A 124 9.69 -15.22 -4.93
N PRO A 125 9.02 -14.42 -4.07
CA PRO A 125 9.67 -13.87 -2.88
C PRO A 125 10.16 -14.98 -1.95
N GLN A 126 11.40 -14.85 -1.46
CA GLN A 126 12.04 -15.86 -0.62
C GLN A 126 11.43 -15.95 0.78
N SER A 127 10.82 -14.87 1.28
CA SER A 127 10.19 -14.83 2.60
C SER A 127 9.00 -13.87 2.65
N ALA A 128 8.22 -13.93 3.72
CA ALA A 128 7.16 -12.94 3.96
C ALA A 128 7.70 -11.52 4.24
N ALA A 129 8.97 -11.40 4.61
CA ALA A 129 9.65 -10.12 4.82
C ALA A 129 10.14 -9.47 3.53
N SER A 130 10.20 -10.24 2.42
CA SER A 130 10.58 -9.74 1.11
C SER A 130 9.66 -8.59 0.69
N LEU A 131 10.25 -7.55 0.11
CA LEU A 131 9.57 -6.30 -0.22
C LEU A 131 9.26 -6.24 -1.72
N LEU A 132 8.00 -5.98 -2.06
CA LEU A 132 7.60 -5.55 -3.39
C LEU A 132 7.75 -4.01 -3.45
N ARG A 133 8.61 -3.53 -4.36
CA ARG A 133 8.73 -2.12 -4.70
C ARG A 133 8.06 -1.87 -6.04
N VAL A 134 7.35 -0.75 -6.12
CA VAL A 134 6.67 -0.31 -7.34
C VAL A 134 7.01 1.13 -7.66
N VAL A 135 7.17 1.41 -8.96
CA VAL A 135 7.08 2.75 -9.52
C VAL A 135 6.07 2.73 -10.67
N ILE A 136 5.12 3.67 -10.64
CA ILE A 136 4.04 3.85 -11.62
C ILE A 136 4.15 5.25 -12.20
N GLN A 137 4.11 5.36 -13.52
CA GLN A 137 4.09 6.64 -14.22
C GLN A 137 2.67 6.94 -14.71
N SER A 138 2.17 8.13 -14.40
CA SER A 138 0.83 8.58 -14.84
C SER A 138 0.80 10.10 -14.97
N ASN A 139 0.38 10.61 -16.13
CA ASN A 139 0.34 12.03 -16.48
C ASN A 139 1.65 12.77 -16.21
N GLY A 140 2.78 12.15 -16.55
CA GLY A 140 4.12 12.71 -16.27
C GLY A 140 4.50 12.81 -14.79
N THR A 141 3.72 12.21 -13.89
CA THR A 141 4.02 12.09 -12.45
C THR A 141 4.46 10.67 -12.11
N LEU A 142 5.36 10.53 -11.15
CA LEU A 142 5.78 9.23 -10.61
C LEU A 142 5.08 8.93 -9.27
N TYR A 143 4.52 7.73 -9.15
CA TYR A 143 4.00 7.21 -7.90
C TYR A 143 4.85 6.02 -7.49
N TYR A 144 5.40 6.03 -6.28
CA TYR A 144 6.26 4.96 -5.80
C TYR A 144 5.73 4.38 -4.50
N GLY A 145 5.97 3.10 -4.25
CA GLY A 145 5.55 2.49 -3.00
C GLY A 145 6.27 1.19 -2.72
N GLU A 146 6.11 0.73 -1.49
CA GLU A 146 6.72 -0.49 -0.98
C GLU A 146 5.75 -1.21 -0.06
N THR A 147 5.71 -2.54 -0.17
CA THR A 147 4.98 -3.41 0.76
C THR A 147 5.73 -4.70 0.95
N GLN A 148 5.52 -5.35 2.10
CA GLN A 148 5.87 -6.76 2.25
C GLN A 148 4.97 -7.62 1.35
N THR A 149 5.39 -8.87 1.14
CA THR A 149 4.77 -9.81 0.19
C THR A 149 3.88 -10.92 0.78
N PRO A 150 3.37 -10.91 2.03
CA PRO A 150 2.50 -12.01 2.49
C PRO A 150 1.23 -12.15 1.64
N PHE A 151 0.72 -11.07 1.05
CA PHE A 151 -0.45 -11.06 0.16
C PHE A 151 -0.30 -11.89 -1.11
N VAL A 152 0.92 -12.26 -1.52
CA VAL A 152 1.13 -13.07 -2.73
C VAL A 152 0.56 -14.47 -2.56
N LYS A 153 0.41 -14.93 -1.33
CA LYS A 153 -0.31 -16.16 -1.00
C LYS A 153 -1.78 -15.84 -0.81
N TYR A 154 -2.64 -16.67 -1.36
CA TYR A 154 -4.06 -16.67 -1.07
C TYR A 154 -4.37 -17.88 -0.20
N GLU A 155 -4.61 -17.64 1.08
CA GLU A 155 -5.05 -18.67 2.02
C GLU A 155 -6.44 -18.26 2.53
N THR A 156 -7.45 -19.07 2.22
CA THR A 156 -8.76 -18.90 2.86
C THR A 156 -8.82 -19.76 4.11
N LEU A 157 -9.56 -19.30 5.13
CA LEU A 157 -9.86 -20.12 6.32
C LEU A 157 -10.72 -21.35 5.99
N PHE A 158 -11.19 -21.48 4.75
CA PHE A 158 -11.87 -22.66 4.26
C PHE A 158 -10.82 -23.58 3.65
N THR A 159 -10.42 -24.59 4.41
CA THR A 159 -9.75 -25.74 3.83
C THR A 159 -10.77 -26.38 2.89
N GLU A 160 -10.52 -26.37 1.57
CA GLU A 160 -11.20 -27.31 0.69
C GLU A 160 -10.73 -28.70 1.13
N GLU A 161 -11.54 -29.37 1.95
CA GLU A 161 -11.45 -30.81 2.15
C GLU A 161 -11.69 -31.43 0.78
N THR A 162 -10.61 -31.65 0.04
CA THR A 162 -10.67 -32.43 -1.20
C THR A 162 -10.69 -33.89 -0.75
N GLU A 163 -11.89 -34.43 -0.55
CA GLU A 163 -12.08 -35.88 -0.56
C GLU A 163 -11.60 -36.43 -1.91
N ASN A 164 -10.54 -37.24 -1.89
CA ASN A 164 -10.28 -38.33 -2.82
C ASN A 164 -9.26 -39.31 -2.22
#